data_AF-A0A258SSX7-F1
#
_entry.id   AF-A0A258SSX7-F1
#
_cell.length_a   1.000
_cell.length_b   1.000
_cell.length_c   1.000
_cell.angle_alpha   90.00
_cell.angle_beta   90.00
_cell.angle_gamma   90.00
#
_symmetry.space_group_name_H-M   'P 1'
#
loop_
_entity.id
_entity.type
_entity.pdbx_description
1 polymer ?
#
loop_
_entity_poly.entity_id
_entity_poly.type
_entity_poly.pdbx_seq_one_letter_code
_entity_poly.pdbx_strand_id
1 'polypeptide(L)'
;LAVTPVRRLFHWPKLVLARRNLGLAALFYAVLHLGLFVVDQGYSFTAAGREIVLRFYLTIGAVAVALLLALGGTSFDRIIRRMGAKRWNALHASVYAIAILAIAHFLIQSKLDVTQAVMMGGLLIVLFVYRIVFHFTNRVGPLLFAGVTVVSAVLTGLGEVAWYGLLTGVDPWLVAAANFQPQLGVSPAAWVLIAGFSLALAAAVRQLLFPPAKAARASKPAAVKAPSPQSTLAG
;
A
#
# COMPACT_ATOMS: atom_id res chain seq x y z
N LEU A 1 1.01 -1.66 4.68
CA LEU A 1 1.41 -2.33 3.41
C LEU A 1 2.51 -1.61 2.61
N ALA A 2 2.60 -0.27 2.63
CA ALA A 2 3.56 0.49 1.81
C ALA A 2 5.06 0.34 2.17
N VAL A 3 5.39 -0.03 3.41
CA VAL A 3 6.77 -0.10 3.92
C VAL A 3 7.71 -0.92 3.03
N THR A 4 7.27 -2.09 2.55
CA THR A 4 8.13 -2.97 1.74
C THR A 4 8.41 -2.41 0.34
N PRO A 5 7.40 -1.98 -0.43
CA PRO A 5 7.64 -1.26 -1.69
C PRO A 5 8.58 -0.07 -1.52
N VAL A 6 8.32 0.82 -0.56
CA VAL A 6 9.14 2.03 -0.33
C VAL A 6 10.58 1.66 0.07
N ARG A 7 10.75 0.72 1.01
CA ARG A 7 12.08 0.24 1.42
C ARG A 7 12.92 -0.21 0.21
N ARG A 8 12.31 -0.94 -0.72
CA ARG A 8 13.00 -1.50 -1.88
C ARG A 8 13.27 -0.43 -2.93
N LEU A 9 12.27 0.38 -3.23
CA LEU A 9 12.35 1.43 -4.25
C LEU A 9 13.38 2.52 -3.86
N PHE A 10 13.50 2.84 -2.57
CA PHE A 10 14.44 3.86 -2.06
C PHE A 10 15.75 3.28 -1.52
N HIS A 11 15.95 1.96 -1.61
CA HIS A 11 17.11 1.25 -1.03
C HIS A 11 17.34 1.57 0.46
N TRP A 12 16.26 1.67 1.24
CA TRP A 12 16.29 2.11 2.64
C TRP A 12 15.92 0.97 3.61
N PRO A 13 16.86 0.08 3.98
CA PRO A 13 16.57 -1.12 4.77
C PRO A 13 16.01 -0.82 6.17
N LYS A 14 16.47 0.27 6.81
CA LYS A 14 16.04 0.69 8.16
C LYS A 14 14.53 0.97 8.25
N LEU A 15 13.86 1.28 7.13
CA LEU A 15 12.41 1.52 7.11
C LEU A 15 11.59 0.30 7.56
N VAL A 16 12.16 -0.91 7.52
CA VAL A 16 11.49 -2.11 8.03
C VAL A 16 11.13 -2.00 9.53
N LEU A 17 11.92 -1.25 10.30
CA LEU A 17 11.72 -1.06 11.74
C LEU A 17 10.42 -0.29 12.04
N ALA A 18 9.99 0.59 11.13
CA ALA A 18 8.76 1.35 11.27
C ALA A 18 7.49 0.49 11.08
N ARG A 19 7.61 -0.73 10.53
CA ARG A 19 6.45 -1.57 10.18
C ARG A 19 5.57 -1.89 11.39
N ARG A 20 6.18 -2.24 12.53
CA ARG A 20 5.44 -2.59 13.75
C ARG A 20 4.70 -1.36 14.29
N ASN A 21 5.39 -0.22 14.38
CA ASN A 21 4.81 1.02 14.90
C ASN A 21 3.65 1.51 14.01
N LEU A 22 3.80 1.45 12.69
CA LEU A 22 2.71 1.81 11.76
C LEU A 22 1.51 0.86 11.87
N GLY A 23 1.74 -0.44 12.11
CA GLY A 23 0.66 -1.40 12.34
C GLY A 23 -0.10 -1.12 13.65
N LEU A 24 0.62 -0.83 14.74
CA LEU A 24 0.01 -0.47 16.02
C LEU A 24 -0.72 0.87 15.95
N ALA A 25 -0.16 1.87 15.24
CA ALA A 25 -0.83 3.15 15.01
C ALA A 25 -2.14 2.98 14.23
N ALA A 26 -2.14 2.12 13.19
CA ALA A 26 -3.36 1.79 12.45
C ALA A 26 -4.41 1.10 13.33
N LEU A 27 -3.99 0.17 14.20
CA LEU A 27 -4.88 -0.45 15.18
C LEU A 27 -5.44 0.58 16.17
N PHE A 28 -4.59 1.44 16.72
CA PHE A 28 -5.02 2.48 17.64
C PHE A 28 -6.07 3.40 17.01
N TYR A 29 -5.82 3.85 15.77
CA TYR A 29 -6.78 4.65 15.02
C TYR A 29 -8.10 3.89 14.78
N ALA A 30 -8.05 2.61 14.42
CA ALA A 30 -9.25 1.81 14.18
C ALA A 30 -10.08 1.60 15.46
N VAL A 31 -9.43 1.39 16.61
CA VAL A 31 -10.11 1.31 17.92
C VAL A 31 -10.70 2.66 18.31
N LEU A 32 -9.98 3.76 18.10
CA LEU A 32 -10.50 5.10 18.33
C LEU A 32 -11.72 5.38 17.44
N HIS A 33 -11.66 5.00 16.16
CA HIS A 33 -12.77 5.12 15.22
C HIS A 33 -14.01 4.36 15.70
N LEU A 34 -13.84 3.10 16.13
CA LEU A 34 -14.94 2.32 16.73
C LEU A 34 -15.45 2.97 18.04
N GLY A 35 -14.55 3.53 18.84
CA GLY A 35 -14.89 4.26 20.06
C GLY A 35 -15.77 5.47 19.79
N LEU A 36 -15.43 6.29 18.78
CA LEU A 36 -16.25 7.42 18.36
C LEU A 36 -17.64 6.97 17.90
N PHE A 37 -17.73 5.87 17.16
CA PHE A 37 -19.03 5.30 16.81
C PHE A 37 -19.86 4.90 18.05
N VAL A 38 -19.25 4.34 19.09
CA VAL A 38 -19.95 4.03 20.35
C VAL A 38 -20.40 5.32 21.06
N VAL A 39 -19.62 6.39 21.00
CA VAL A 39 -20.01 7.71 21.51
C VAL A 39 -21.23 8.25 20.76
N ASP A 40 -21.25 8.12 19.43
CA ASP A 40 -22.41 8.51 18.59
C ASP A 40 -23.68 7.71 18.91
N GLN A 41 -23.52 6.49 19.44
CA GLN A 41 -24.61 5.65 19.95
C GLN A 41 -24.96 5.95 21.42
N GLY A 42 -24.53 7.10 21.96
CA GLY A 42 -24.83 7.54 23.32
C GLY A 42 -24.13 6.71 24.39
N TYR A 43 -22.92 6.22 24.13
CA TYR A 43 -22.16 5.33 25.01
C TYR A 43 -22.81 3.95 25.27
N SER A 44 -23.83 3.57 24.50
CA SER A 44 -24.52 2.29 24.63
C SER A 44 -23.87 1.21 23.75
N PHE A 45 -23.08 0.33 24.38
CA PHE A 45 -22.48 -0.83 23.70
C PHE A 45 -23.54 -1.77 23.08
N THR A 46 -24.70 -1.90 23.72
CA THR A 46 -25.80 -2.73 23.21
C THR A 46 -26.41 -2.12 21.95
N ALA A 47 -26.63 -0.79 21.94
CA ALA A 47 -27.14 -0.10 20.75
C ALA A 47 -26.13 -0.16 19.60
N ALA A 48 -24.85 0.10 19.89
CA ALA A 48 -23.77 0.00 18.91
C ALA A 48 -23.66 -1.41 18.32
N GLY A 49 -23.69 -2.46 19.15
CA GLY A 49 -23.66 -3.84 18.71
C GLY A 49 -24.85 -4.20 17.81
N ARG A 50 -26.07 -3.78 18.20
CA ARG A 50 -27.27 -3.99 17.39
C ARG A 50 -27.15 -3.29 16.03
N GLU A 51 -26.70 -2.05 16.01
CA GLU A 51 -26.53 -1.28 14.76
C GLU A 51 -25.49 -1.91 13.83
N ILE A 52 -24.37 -2.41 14.39
CA ILE A 52 -23.31 -3.10 13.64
C ILE A 52 -23.86 -4.34 12.91
N VAL A 53 -24.74 -5.10 13.57
CA VAL A 53 -25.33 -6.32 12.99
C VAL A 53 -26.40 -5.98 11.97
N LEU A 54 -27.20 -4.93 12.20
CA LEU A 54 -28.28 -4.53 11.30
C LEU A 54 -27.77 -3.85 10.02
N ARG A 55 -26.59 -3.21 10.05
CA ARG A 55 -26.01 -2.54 8.88
C ARG A 55 -24.82 -3.30 8.33
N PHE A 56 -24.98 -3.88 7.16
CA PHE A 56 -23.96 -4.69 6.50
C PHE A 56 -22.57 -4.00 6.39
N TYR A 57 -22.52 -2.72 6.03
CA TYR A 57 -21.25 -2.00 5.92
C TYR A 57 -20.55 -1.85 7.29
N LEU A 58 -21.29 -1.72 8.40
CA LEU A 58 -20.72 -1.70 9.74
C LEU A 58 -20.18 -3.08 10.14
N THR A 59 -20.87 -4.15 9.75
CA THR A 59 -20.37 -5.52 9.98
C THR A 59 -19.01 -5.73 9.29
N ILE A 60 -18.83 -5.27 8.04
CA ILE A 60 -17.54 -5.33 7.34
C ILE A 60 -16.45 -4.61 8.14
N GLY A 61 -16.73 -3.39 8.60
CA GLY A 61 -15.80 -2.61 9.42
C GLY A 61 -15.45 -3.32 10.74
N ALA A 62 -16.44 -3.87 11.43
CA ALA A 62 -16.25 -4.62 12.67
C ALA A 62 -15.38 -5.87 12.48
N VAL A 63 -15.57 -6.62 11.38
CA VAL A 63 -14.70 -7.76 11.04
C VAL A 63 -13.27 -7.30 10.77
N ALA A 64 -13.08 -6.20 10.04
CA ALA A 64 -11.74 -5.64 9.81
C ALA A 64 -11.05 -5.24 11.11
N VAL A 65 -11.77 -4.58 12.04
CA VAL A 65 -11.26 -4.21 13.37
C VAL A 65 -10.92 -5.45 14.21
N ALA A 66 -11.79 -6.48 14.21
CA ALA A 66 -11.54 -7.72 14.95
C ALA A 66 -10.27 -8.45 14.46
N LEU A 67 -10.07 -8.52 13.15
CA LEU A 67 -8.85 -9.07 12.56
C LEU A 67 -7.63 -8.21 12.92
N LEU A 68 -7.75 -6.89 12.91
CA LEU A 68 -6.67 -5.98 13.27
C LEU A 68 -6.29 -6.10 14.76
N LEU A 69 -7.27 -6.29 15.64
CA LEU A 69 -7.09 -6.60 17.06
C LEU A 69 -6.33 -7.92 17.25
N ALA A 70 -6.67 -8.96 16.47
CA ALA A 70 -5.93 -10.23 16.49
C ALA A 70 -4.46 -10.05 16.09
N LEU A 71 -4.18 -9.20 15.09
CA LEU A 71 -2.80 -8.86 14.69
C LEU A 71 -2.06 -8.08 15.77
N GLY A 72 -2.70 -7.08 16.38
CA GLY A 72 -2.11 -6.30 17.48
C GLY A 72 -1.82 -7.17 18.71
N GLY A 73 -2.79 -8.00 19.10
CA GLY A 73 -2.67 -8.93 20.21
C GLY A 73 -1.57 -9.98 20.01
N THR A 74 -1.19 -10.27 18.76
CA THR A 74 -0.12 -11.22 18.42
C THR A 74 1.21 -10.55 18.03
N SER A 75 1.33 -9.24 18.24
CA SER A 75 2.52 -8.46 17.92
C SER A 75 3.58 -8.43 19.04
N PHE A 76 3.38 -9.16 20.14
CA PHE A 76 4.34 -9.25 21.25
C PHE A 76 5.39 -10.34 21.02
N ASP A 77 6.65 -10.05 21.31
CA ASP A 77 7.77 -10.97 21.10
C ASP A 77 7.56 -12.32 21.81
N ARG A 78 6.94 -12.31 23.00
CA ARG A 78 6.59 -13.53 23.74
C ARG A 78 5.60 -14.41 22.97
N ILE A 79 4.61 -13.81 22.33
CA ILE A 79 3.57 -14.53 21.56
C ILE A 79 4.15 -15.02 20.24
N ILE A 80 4.99 -14.20 19.58
CA ILE A 80 5.70 -14.59 18.36
C ILE A 80 6.53 -15.86 18.60
N ARG A 81 7.29 -15.91 19.70
CA ARG A 81 8.09 -17.08 20.07
C ARG A 81 7.23 -18.32 20.37
N ARG A 82 6.09 -18.15 21.05
CA ARG A 82 5.18 -19.26 21.39
C ARG A 82 4.43 -19.83 20.19
N MET A 83 3.98 -18.96 19.28
CA MET A 83 3.19 -19.36 18.11
C MET A 83 4.06 -19.97 17.00
N GLY A 84 5.33 -19.57 16.95
CA GLY A 84 6.27 -19.94 15.90
C GLY A 84 6.07 -19.10 14.63
N ALA A 85 7.18 -18.87 13.91
CA ALA A 85 7.21 -17.94 12.78
C ALA A 85 6.22 -18.31 11.66
N LYS A 86 6.02 -19.62 11.38
CA LYS A 86 5.13 -20.08 10.31
C LYS A 86 3.67 -19.67 10.55
N ARG A 87 3.12 -19.99 11.73
CA ARG A 87 1.73 -19.66 12.10
C ARG A 87 1.55 -18.16 12.27
N TRP A 88 2.52 -17.47 12.86
CA TRP A 88 2.49 -16.02 13.00
C TRP A 88 2.45 -15.30 11.64
N ASN A 89 3.28 -15.74 10.68
CA ASN A 89 3.27 -15.20 9.32
C ASN A 89 1.94 -15.48 8.60
N ALA A 90 1.37 -16.67 8.76
CA ALA A 90 0.07 -17.01 8.19
C ALA A 90 -1.06 -16.11 8.73
N LEU A 91 -1.09 -15.89 10.05
CA LEU A 91 -2.03 -14.96 10.68
C LEU A 91 -1.83 -13.53 10.16
N HIS A 92 -0.59 -13.05 10.10
CA HIS A 92 -0.28 -11.69 9.66
C HIS A 92 -0.50 -11.48 8.15
N ALA A 93 -0.63 -12.54 7.37
CA ALA A 93 -1.06 -12.44 5.98
C ALA A 93 -2.52 -11.95 5.86
N SER A 94 -3.34 -12.07 6.92
CA SER A 94 -4.69 -11.52 6.93
C SER A 94 -4.71 -9.99 6.78
N VAL A 95 -3.58 -9.29 6.95
CA VAL A 95 -3.47 -7.85 6.66
C VAL A 95 -3.88 -7.49 5.22
N TYR A 96 -3.74 -8.41 4.27
CA TYR A 96 -4.22 -8.22 2.90
C TYR A 96 -5.75 -8.20 2.85
N ALA A 97 -6.40 -9.13 3.55
CA ALA A 97 -7.86 -9.16 3.68
C ALA A 97 -8.37 -7.93 4.45
N ILE A 98 -7.72 -7.55 5.55
CA ILE A 98 -8.07 -6.36 6.34
C ILE A 98 -8.04 -5.10 5.47
N ALA A 99 -7.01 -4.94 4.63
CA ALA A 99 -6.92 -3.78 3.76
C ALA A 99 -8.06 -3.73 2.71
N ILE A 100 -8.44 -4.88 2.15
CA ILE A 100 -9.57 -4.99 1.22
C ILE A 100 -10.88 -4.65 1.94
N LEU A 101 -11.11 -5.24 3.12
CA LEU A 101 -12.31 -4.98 3.93
C LEU A 101 -12.41 -3.51 4.34
N ALA A 102 -11.30 -2.87 4.69
CA ALA A 102 -11.28 -1.45 5.04
C ALA A 102 -11.67 -0.55 3.86
N ILE A 103 -11.16 -0.84 2.65
CA ILE A 103 -11.56 -0.11 1.43
C ILE A 103 -13.03 -0.38 1.09
N ALA A 104 -13.50 -1.63 1.21
CA ALA A 104 -14.90 -1.98 0.96
C ALA A 104 -15.85 -1.28 1.94
N HIS A 105 -15.52 -1.29 3.24
CA HIS A 105 -16.26 -0.55 4.27
C HIS A 105 -16.35 0.93 3.92
N PHE A 106 -15.22 1.55 3.54
CA PHE A 106 -15.19 2.96 3.20
C PHE A 106 -16.00 3.28 1.94
N LEU A 107 -15.87 2.47 0.88
CA LEU A 107 -16.62 2.64 -0.38
C LEU A 107 -18.14 2.56 -0.17
N ILE A 108 -18.62 1.54 0.56
CA ILE A 108 -20.05 1.36 0.79
C ILE A 108 -20.61 2.45 1.71
N GLN A 109 -19.79 2.95 2.65
CA GLN A 109 -20.18 4.06 3.54
C GLN A 109 -20.24 5.41 2.82
N SER A 110 -19.37 5.62 1.83
CA SER A 110 -19.32 6.79 0.97
C SER A 110 -20.57 6.84 0.07
N LYS A 111 -21.66 7.43 0.56
CA LYS A 111 -22.96 7.42 -0.11
C LYS A 111 -22.92 7.97 -1.55
N LEU A 112 -22.65 9.27 -1.69
CA LEU A 112 -22.71 9.98 -2.99
C LEU A 112 -21.33 10.26 -3.58
N ASP A 113 -20.40 10.71 -2.74
CA ASP A 113 -19.02 10.99 -3.13
C ASP A 113 -18.11 9.84 -2.69
N VAL A 114 -17.74 9.00 -3.67
CA VAL A 114 -16.79 7.90 -3.45
C VAL A 114 -15.36 8.27 -3.85
N THR A 115 -15.10 9.51 -4.28
CA THR A 115 -13.81 9.94 -4.86
C THR A 115 -12.64 9.56 -3.96
N GLN A 116 -12.72 9.89 -2.67
CA GLN A 116 -11.67 9.59 -1.70
C GLN A 116 -11.52 8.08 -1.46
N ALA A 117 -12.63 7.34 -1.40
CA ALA A 117 -12.60 5.90 -1.17
C ALA A 117 -12.02 5.14 -2.37
N VAL A 118 -12.40 5.53 -3.58
CA VAL A 118 -11.84 5.03 -4.85
C VAL A 118 -10.36 5.36 -4.96
N MET A 119 -9.96 6.59 -4.61
CA MET A 119 -8.54 6.99 -4.60
C MET A 119 -7.72 6.10 -3.65
N MET A 120 -8.20 5.90 -2.43
CA MET A 120 -7.53 5.03 -1.45
C MET A 120 -7.48 3.56 -1.95
N GLY A 121 -8.54 3.09 -2.60
CA GLY A 121 -8.58 1.80 -3.27
C GLY A 121 -7.52 1.70 -4.38
N GLY A 122 -7.37 2.73 -5.20
CA GLY A 122 -6.36 2.82 -6.25
C GLY A 122 -4.93 2.79 -5.70
N LEU A 123 -4.66 3.50 -4.60
CA LEU A 123 -3.37 3.40 -3.90
C LEU A 123 -3.11 1.98 -3.37
N LEU A 124 -4.14 1.29 -2.88
CA LEU A 124 -4.03 -0.12 -2.48
C LEU A 124 -3.73 -1.02 -3.70
N ILE A 125 -4.36 -0.78 -4.85
CA ILE A 125 -4.09 -1.49 -6.11
C ILE A 125 -2.63 -1.32 -6.51
N VAL A 126 -2.07 -0.10 -6.45
CA VAL A 126 -0.62 0.14 -6.71
C VAL A 126 0.24 -0.78 -5.85
N LEU A 127 -0.09 -0.90 -4.55
CA LEU A 127 0.65 -1.75 -3.62
C LEU A 127 0.50 -3.24 -3.94
N PHE A 128 -0.65 -3.70 -4.43
CA PHE A 128 -0.87 -5.10 -4.80
C PHE A 128 -0.22 -5.44 -6.14
N VAL A 129 -0.43 -4.63 -7.17
CA VAL A 129 0.21 -4.81 -8.48
C VAL A 129 1.73 -4.77 -8.33
N TYR A 130 2.28 -3.85 -7.51
CA TYR A 130 3.72 -3.86 -7.19
C TYR A 130 4.20 -5.22 -6.66
N ARG A 131 3.44 -5.86 -5.77
CA ARG A 131 3.82 -7.15 -5.17
C ARG A 131 3.78 -8.28 -6.19
N ILE A 132 2.76 -8.29 -7.04
CA ILE A 132 2.59 -9.26 -8.11
C ILE A 132 3.77 -9.13 -9.09
N VAL A 133 4.03 -7.91 -9.58
CA VAL A 133 5.17 -7.64 -10.48
C VAL A 133 6.48 -8.02 -9.80
N PHE A 134 6.70 -7.62 -8.55
CA PHE A 134 7.91 -7.99 -7.81
C PHE A 134 8.06 -9.52 -7.67
N HIS A 135 6.97 -10.26 -7.48
CA HIS A 135 7.03 -11.71 -7.37
C HIS A 135 7.58 -12.35 -8.65
N PHE A 136 7.21 -11.83 -9.82
CA PHE A 136 7.67 -12.35 -11.11
C PHE A 136 9.02 -11.80 -11.56
N THR A 137 9.31 -10.52 -11.31
CA THR A 137 10.54 -9.87 -11.81
C THR A 137 11.68 -9.89 -10.78
N ASN A 138 11.36 -10.15 -9.51
CA ASN A 138 12.26 -10.07 -8.33
C ASN A 138 12.94 -8.69 -8.14
N ARG A 139 12.65 -7.71 -8.98
CA ARG A 139 13.19 -6.34 -8.97
C ARG A 139 12.18 -5.38 -9.58
N VAL A 140 11.93 -4.27 -8.90
CA VAL A 140 11.09 -3.18 -9.40
C VAL A 140 11.85 -1.88 -9.23
N GLY A 141 12.44 -1.40 -10.33
CA GLY A 141 13.08 -0.08 -10.40
C GLY A 141 12.05 1.05 -10.62
N PRO A 142 12.49 2.31 -10.63
CA PRO A 142 11.60 3.47 -10.78
C PRO A 142 10.75 3.45 -12.05
N LEU A 143 11.33 3.05 -13.19
CA LEU A 143 10.61 2.96 -14.47
C LEU A 143 9.51 1.88 -14.45
N LEU A 144 9.82 0.69 -13.93
CA LEU A 144 8.83 -0.37 -13.81
C LEU A 144 7.74 0.02 -12.79
N PHE A 145 8.10 0.73 -11.73
CA PHE A 145 7.14 1.27 -10.77
C PHE A 145 6.21 2.32 -11.39
N ALA A 146 6.71 3.16 -12.30
CA ALA A 146 5.89 4.07 -13.08
C ALA A 146 4.88 3.30 -13.96
N GLY A 147 5.32 2.22 -14.62
CA GLY A 147 4.41 1.33 -15.36
C GLY A 147 3.33 0.69 -14.47
N VAL A 148 3.71 0.20 -13.27
CA VAL A 148 2.76 -0.29 -12.26
C VAL A 148 1.74 0.77 -11.87
N THR A 149 2.17 2.02 -11.74
CA THR A 149 1.30 3.16 -11.39
C THR A 149 0.27 3.41 -12.49
N VAL A 150 0.68 3.41 -13.76
CA VAL A 150 -0.23 3.59 -14.90
C VAL A 150 -1.29 2.49 -14.93
N VAL A 151 -0.87 1.23 -14.85
CA VAL A 151 -1.80 0.08 -14.82
C VAL A 151 -2.79 0.23 -13.65
N SER A 152 -2.30 0.61 -12.47
CA SER A 152 -3.15 0.75 -11.28
C SER A 152 -4.14 1.91 -11.41
N ALA A 153 -3.74 3.03 -12.03
CA ALA A 153 -4.64 4.15 -12.27
C ALA A 153 -5.75 3.81 -13.27
N VAL A 154 -5.43 3.06 -14.33
CA VAL A 154 -6.45 2.53 -15.27
C VAL A 154 -7.43 1.63 -14.52
N LEU A 155 -6.94 0.68 -13.71
CA LEU A 155 -7.80 -0.17 -12.88
C LEU A 155 -8.65 0.63 -11.89
N THR A 156 -8.13 1.75 -11.37
CA THR A 156 -8.87 2.65 -10.46
C THR A 156 -10.02 3.33 -11.19
N GLY A 157 -9.77 3.91 -12.37
CA GLY A 157 -10.81 4.56 -13.17
C GLY A 157 -11.87 3.57 -13.66
N LEU A 158 -11.48 2.36 -14.07
CA LEU A 158 -12.42 1.29 -14.40
C LEU A 158 -13.25 0.86 -13.19
N GLY A 159 -12.64 0.77 -12.01
CA GLY A 159 -13.34 0.46 -10.77
C GLY A 159 -14.38 1.51 -10.38
N GLU A 160 -14.04 2.78 -10.55
CA GLU A 160 -14.97 3.90 -10.35
C GLU A 160 -16.18 3.83 -11.29
N VAL A 161 -15.90 3.67 -12.59
CA VAL A 161 -16.93 3.54 -13.63
C VAL A 161 -17.83 2.33 -13.36
N ALA A 162 -17.24 1.20 -12.96
CA ALA A 162 -18.00 0.00 -12.61
C ALA A 162 -18.85 0.22 -11.36
N TRP A 163 -18.35 0.92 -10.35
CA TRP A 163 -19.10 1.21 -9.12
C TRP A 163 -20.36 2.03 -9.42
N TYR A 164 -20.20 3.16 -10.12
CA TYR A 164 -21.33 4.03 -10.46
C TYR A 164 -22.30 3.38 -11.47
N GLY A 165 -21.77 2.63 -12.44
CA GLY A 165 -22.56 1.90 -13.42
C GLY A 165 -23.43 0.80 -12.83
N LEU A 166 -22.85 -0.05 -11.97
CA LEU A 166 -23.51 -1.25 -11.48
C LEU A 166 -24.37 -1.01 -10.24
N LEU A 167 -23.93 -0.12 -9.34
CA LEU A 167 -24.56 0.02 -8.02
C LEU A 167 -25.44 1.26 -7.89
N THR A 168 -25.13 2.34 -8.64
CA THR A 168 -25.92 3.57 -8.61
C THR A 168 -26.78 3.79 -9.84
N GLY A 169 -26.57 3.02 -10.92
CA GLY A 169 -27.31 3.13 -12.17
C GLY A 169 -26.98 4.39 -12.98
N VAL A 170 -25.86 5.05 -12.69
CA VAL A 170 -25.37 6.21 -13.46
C VAL A 170 -24.71 5.69 -14.73
N ASP A 171 -24.91 6.37 -15.85
CA ASP A 171 -24.28 6.00 -17.12
C ASP A 171 -22.73 5.91 -16.96
N PRO A 172 -22.13 4.72 -17.17
CA PRO A 172 -20.68 4.52 -17.10
C PRO A 172 -19.88 5.51 -17.95
N TRP A 173 -20.43 5.90 -19.11
CA TRP A 173 -19.75 6.82 -20.02
C TRP A 173 -19.64 8.23 -19.43
N LEU A 174 -20.67 8.70 -18.74
CA LEU A 174 -20.64 10.03 -18.10
C LEU A 174 -19.57 10.10 -17.01
N VAL A 175 -19.45 9.03 -16.22
CA VAL A 175 -18.41 8.92 -15.18
C VAL A 175 -17.02 8.86 -15.80
N ALA A 176 -16.85 8.08 -16.87
CA ALA A 176 -15.59 8.02 -17.60
C ALA A 176 -15.21 9.38 -18.21
N ALA A 177 -16.17 10.12 -18.77
CA ALA A 177 -15.95 11.45 -19.33
C ALA A 177 -15.62 12.48 -18.25
N ALA A 178 -16.29 12.42 -17.08
CA ALA A 178 -16.04 13.30 -15.95
C ALA A 178 -14.58 13.19 -15.45
N ASN A 179 -13.97 12.00 -15.54
CA ASN A 179 -12.57 11.80 -15.16
C ASN A 179 -11.55 12.60 -15.98
N PHE A 180 -11.96 13.14 -17.13
CA PHE A 180 -11.15 13.99 -18.00
C PHE A 180 -11.56 15.46 -17.97
N GLN A 181 -12.45 15.87 -17.05
CA GLN A 181 -12.92 17.24 -16.90
C GLN A 181 -12.33 17.87 -15.63
N PRO A 182 -11.22 18.62 -15.71
CA PRO A 182 -10.59 19.24 -14.54
C PRO A 182 -11.51 20.21 -13.79
N GLN A 183 -12.56 20.71 -14.44
CA GLN A 183 -13.56 21.59 -13.85
C GLN A 183 -14.39 20.91 -12.76
N LEU A 184 -14.52 19.58 -12.82
CA LEU A 184 -15.25 18.78 -11.82
C LEU A 184 -14.34 18.32 -10.66
N GLY A 185 -13.06 18.67 -10.70
CA GLY A 185 -12.05 18.24 -9.72
C GLY A 185 -11.05 17.25 -10.30
N VAL A 186 -10.13 16.80 -9.46
CA VAL A 186 -9.10 15.83 -9.83
C VAL A 186 -9.65 14.43 -9.61
N SER A 187 -9.70 13.63 -10.67
CA SER A 187 -10.20 12.26 -10.60
C SER A 187 -9.37 11.38 -9.66
N PRO A 188 -9.98 10.33 -9.06
CA PRO A 188 -9.26 9.36 -8.24
C PRO A 188 -8.07 8.73 -8.96
N ALA A 189 -8.26 8.39 -10.25
CA ALA A 189 -7.20 7.84 -11.08
C ALA A 189 -6.05 8.83 -11.29
N ALA A 190 -6.35 10.13 -11.48
CA ALA A 190 -5.32 11.17 -11.57
C ALA A 190 -4.53 11.31 -10.26
N TRP A 191 -5.18 11.27 -9.10
CA TRP A 191 -4.49 11.27 -7.81
C TRP A 191 -3.55 10.07 -7.64
N VAL A 192 -3.97 8.88 -8.09
CA VAL A 192 -3.13 7.68 -8.08
C VAL A 192 -1.90 7.84 -8.99
N LEU A 193 -2.08 8.41 -10.19
CA LEU A 193 -0.98 8.73 -11.10
C LEU A 193 -0.01 9.73 -10.47
N ILE A 194 -0.51 10.85 -9.95
CA ILE A 194 0.29 11.89 -9.31
C ILE A 194 1.11 11.28 -8.18
N ALA A 195 0.47 10.59 -7.23
CA ALA A 195 1.17 9.99 -6.10
C ALA A 195 2.23 8.96 -6.52
N GLY A 196 1.91 8.08 -7.47
CA GLY A 196 2.85 7.05 -7.91
C GLY A 196 3.99 7.60 -8.75
N PHE A 197 3.75 8.55 -9.66
CA PHE A 197 4.81 9.21 -10.44
C PHE A 197 5.70 10.07 -9.55
N SER A 198 5.15 10.81 -8.59
CA SER A 198 5.95 11.56 -7.61
C SER A 198 6.88 10.62 -6.83
N LEU A 199 6.38 9.44 -6.41
CA LEU A 199 7.19 8.45 -5.71
C LEU A 199 8.24 7.79 -6.63
N ALA A 200 7.90 7.51 -7.89
CA ALA A 200 8.82 6.98 -8.89
C ALA A 200 9.97 7.97 -9.17
N LEU A 201 9.63 9.24 -9.36
CA LEU A 201 10.58 10.32 -9.60
C LEU A 201 11.48 10.52 -8.39
N ALA A 202 10.92 10.63 -7.18
CA ALA A 202 11.69 10.77 -5.95
C ALA A 202 12.67 9.60 -5.75
N ALA A 203 12.25 8.38 -6.08
CA ALA A 203 13.11 7.22 -6.04
C ALA A 203 14.22 7.25 -7.10
N ALA A 204 13.91 7.66 -8.33
CA ALA A 204 14.89 7.82 -9.40
C ALA A 204 15.95 8.86 -9.02
N VAL A 205 15.52 10.04 -8.55
CA VAL A 205 16.41 11.10 -8.07
C VAL A 205 17.28 10.59 -6.93
N ARG A 206 16.73 9.89 -5.94
CA ARG A 206 17.52 9.32 -4.85
C ARG A 206 18.54 8.30 -5.34
N GLN A 207 18.19 7.44 -6.28
CA GLN A 207 19.10 6.44 -6.83
C GLN A 207 20.22 7.06 -7.68
N LEU A 208 19.95 8.21 -8.32
CA LEU A 208 20.96 9.00 -9.01
C LEU A 208 21.91 9.68 -8.02
N LEU A 209 21.39 10.29 -6.96
CA LEU A 209 22.18 10.97 -5.92
C LEU A 209 22.98 9.99 -5.04
N PHE A 210 22.41 8.81 -4.77
CA PHE A 210 23.01 7.77 -3.93
C PHE A 210 22.96 6.42 -4.65
N PRO A 211 23.90 6.16 -5.58
CA PRO A 211 23.92 4.94 -6.36
C PRO A 211 24.04 3.70 -5.46
N PRO A 212 23.28 2.63 -5.74
CA PRO A 212 23.40 1.39 -4.98
C PRO A 212 24.81 0.83 -5.12
N ALA A 213 25.35 0.23 -4.04
CA ALA A 213 26.74 -0.22 -3.95
C ALA A 213 27.22 -1.14 -5.09
N LYS A 214 26.30 -1.86 -5.77
CA LYS A 214 26.62 -2.64 -6.98
C LYS A 214 26.92 -1.77 -8.20
N ALA A 215 26.21 -0.66 -8.40
CA ALA A 215 26.45 0.29 -9.49
C ALA A 215 27.77 1.07 -9.27
N ALA A 216 28.05 1.46 -8.02
CA ALA A 216 29.30 2.13 -7.65
C ALA A 216 30.56 1.26 -7.84
N ARG A 217 30.42 -0.07 -7.80
CA ARG A 217 31.51 -1.01 -8.13
C ARG A 217 31.74 -1.17 -9.63
N ALA A 218 30.69 -1.10 -10.45
CA ALA A 218 30.78 -1.22 -11.90
C ALA A 218 31.39 0.04 -12.56
N SER A 219 31.26 1.20 -11.92
CA SER A 219 31.82 2.47 -12.40
C SER A 219 33.29 2.70 -12.00
N LYS A 220 33.89 1.85 -11.16
CA LYS A 220 35.33 1.95 -10.88
C LYS A 220 36.09 1.35 -12.07
N PRO A 221 36.91 2.14 -12.81
CA PRO A 221 37.77 1.56 -13.84
C PRO A 221 38.66 0.50 -13.20
N ALA A 222 38.78 -0.66 -13.86
CA ALA A 222 39.65 -1.74 -13.41
C ALA A 222 41.06 -1.15 -13.22
N ALA A 223 41.55 -1.17 -11.99
CA ALA A 223 42.91 -0.70 -11.70
C ALA A 223 43.86 -1.48 -12.62
N VAL A 224 44.54 -0.75 -13.51
CA VAL A 224 45.58 -1.31 -14.38
C VAL A 224 46.59 -1.99 -13.47
N LYS A 225 46.69 -3.32 -13.59
CA LYS A 225 47.64 -4.13 -12.84
C LYS A 225 49.03 -3.70 -13.31
N ALA A 226 49.74 -2.92 -12.47
CA ALA A 226 51.10 -2.50 -12.78
C ALA A 226 51.98 -3.74 -13.03
N PRO A 227 52.79 -3.79 -14.10
CA PRO A 227 53.68 -4.90 -14.35
C PRO A 227 54.70 -5.02 -13.22
N SER A 228 54.89 -6.25 -12.74
CA SER A 228 55.84 -6.61 -11.69
C SER A 228 57.28 -6.35 -12.14
N PRO A 229 58.12 -5.65 -11.37
CA PRO A 229 59.53 -5.45 -11.69
C PRO A 229 60.35 -6.68 -11.32
N GLN A 230 60.31 -7.73 -12.15
CA GLN A 230 61.21 -8.89 -12.03
C GLN A 230 61.53 -9.46 -13.42
N SER A 231 62.47 -8.84 -14.16
CA SER A 231 63.18 -9.53 -15.26
C SER A 231 64.44 -8.79 -15.76
N THR A 232 65.26 -8.20 -14.88
CA THR A 232 66.59 -7.70 -15.28
C THR A 232 67.67 -8.20 -14.32
N LEU A 233 67.88 -9.52 -14.33
CA LEU A 233 69.11 -10.18 -13.88
C LEU A 233 69.31 -11.41 -14.77
N ALA A 234 69.85 -11.20 -15.97
CA ALA A 234 70.58 -12.20 -16.78
C ALA A 234 71.10 -11.52 -18.04
N GLY A 235 72.44 -11.45 -18.18
CA GLY A 235 73.14 -10.91 -19.34
C GLY A 235 74.35 -10.09 -18.94
#